data_AF-A0A954KS72-F1
#
_entry.id   AF-A0A954KS72-F1
#
_cell.length_a   1.000
_cell.length_b   1.000
_cell.length_c   1.000
_cell.angle_alpha   90.00
_cell.angle_beta   90.00
_cell.angle_gamma   90.00
#
_symmetry.space_group_name_H-M   'P 1'
#
loop_
_entity.id
_entity.type
_entity.pdbx_description
1 polymer ?
#
loop_
_entity_poly.entity_id
_entity_poly.type
_entity_poly.pdbx_seq_one_letter_code
_entity_poly.pdbx_strand_id
1 'polypeptide(L)'
;MKTIQTEQKSIVQELSQFFHKEEVPFGLALLRMGLPFVLFLTMTIRWPWSRELYSADGAPAPLADGYGYYNFLPLLPGTVVVALHTLLIFGMICSIIGWRTRLSLIITGSIYTYLCMCDAMSTMTKYSVISSHMFLFLALSDCGKIWSVDSWLEKRKQKKNGICRSINDYPRFPVWPRRMIQLMISLVYFSAAITKIHTPGYFNGDQMHHWMNTNINNYNPFGEFLTLFPSVVVIFAYIAILWEVLFIGIVWTRWGRIIALGLGISFHAMTTFILGLYIFPLICFCSYLSFITEEDIQNLSSWWRKKARHWNWINASRNWIASLKTVFPQPSKPVNWIRSQMVFTAIAVVVVTGGSFAEHQLDLYKAHAESGPYTLRELDRDYVEMMLGSANDPIEEKDKLFSFEVGTIKLGPRLLYQQYDYEMGDSLIAQCYLNPPHPDMWLECNLHDANNGLVDRVRLLVSRDQNVVDFGYTFGEAVSPGEYDLVVMSKGEEIARKRIQLKASTEQAAAN
;
A
#
# COMPACT_ATOMS: atom_id res chain seq x y z
N MET A 1 -5.04 -55.47 10.07
CA MET A 1 -4.37 -54.33 9.41
C MET A 1 -5.06 -54.06 8.09
N LYS A 2 -5.84 -52.98 7.98
CA LYS A 2 -6.33 -52.51 6.67
C LYS A 2 -5.22 -51.66 6.06
N THR A 3 -4.56 -52.22 5.06
CA THR A 3 -3.56 -51.52 4.25
C THR A 3 -4.26 -50.37 3.52
N ILE A 4 -4.04 -49.14 3.97
CA ILE A 4 -4.49 -47.94 3.25
C ILE A 4 -3.56 -47.83 2.04
N GLN A 5 -3.96 -48.43 0.91
CA GLN A 5 -3.38 -48.13 -0.39
C GLN A 5 -3.70 -46.66 -0.68
N THR A 6 -2.73 -45.79 -0.47
CA THR A 6 -2.78 -44.42 -0.95
C THR A 6 -2.50 -44.49 -2.44
N GLU A 7 -3.55 -44.50 -3.27
CA GLU A 7 -3.39 -44.28 -4.72
C GLU A 7 -2.63 -42.97 -4.92
N GLN A 8 -1.39 -43.05 -5.41
CA GLN A 8 -0.62 -41.88 -5.81
C GLN A 8 -1.35 -41.23 -6.98
N LYS A 9 -2.00 -40.09 -6.73
CA LYS A 9 -2.60 -39.27 -7.78
C LYS A 9 -1.49 -38.73 -8.67
N SER A 10 -1.75 -38.72 -9.97
CA SER A 10 -0.85 -38.04 -10.91
C SER A 10 -0.85 -36.54 -10.64
N ILE A 11 0.30 -35.87 -10.79
CA ILE A 11 0.44 -34.41 -10.65
C ILE A 11 -0.61 -33.66 -11.50
N VAL A 12 -0.96 -34.18 -12.67
CA VAL A 12 -2.00 -33.61 -13.54
C VAL A 12 -3.37 -33.62 -12.88
N GLN A 13 -3.71 -34.70 -12.17
CA GLN A 13 -4.98 -34.81 -11.45
C GLN A 13 -5.01 -33.87 -10.25
N GLU A 14 -3.90 -33.70 -9.54
CA GLU A 14 -3.80 -32.76 -8.42
C GLU A 14 -3.94 -31.31 -8.91
N LEU A 15 -3.26 -30.93 -9.99
CA LEU A 15 -3.38 -29.61 -10.61
C LEU A 15 -4.81 -29.36 -11.11
N SER A 16 -5.41 -30.34 -11.78
CA SER A 16 -6.81 -30.26 -12.22
C SER A 16 -7.74 -30.07 -11.03
N GLN A 17 -7.57 -30.85 -9.96
CA GLN A 17 -8.37 -30.70 -8.74
C GLN A 17 -8.15 -29.34 -8.08
N PHE A 18 -6.92 -28.82 -8.08
CA PHE A 18 -6.58 -27.53 -7.47
C PHE A 18 -7.31 -26.34 -8.14
N PHE A 19 -7.38 -26.33 -9.47
CA PHE A 19 -8.02 -25.27 -10.25
C PHE A 19 -9.52 -25.49 -10.46
N HIS A 20 -9.96 -26.74 -10.67
CA HIS A 20 -11.32 -27.05 -11.09
C HIS A 20 -12.23 -27.57 -9.98
N LYS A 21 -11.77 -27.63 -8.72
CA LYS A 21 -12.66 -27.86 -7.59
C LYS A 21 -13.82 -26.86 -7.63
N GLU A 22 -15.03 -27.35 -7.42
CA GLU A 22 -16.21 -26.50 -7.42
C GLU A 22 -16.57 -26.02 -6.01
N GLU A 23 -16.68 -24.71 -5.84
CA GLU A 23 -17.11 -24.07 -4.59
C GLU A 23 -18.12 -22.96 -4.90
N VAL A 24 -18.90 -22.57 -3.89
CA VAL A 24 -19.71 -21.34 -3.99
C VAL A 24 -18.76 -20.14 -4.02
N PRO A 25 -18.90 -19.17 -4.95
CA PRO A 25 -17.89 -18.13 -5.18
C PRO A 25 -17.96 -16.98 -4.16
N PHE A 26 -18.06 -17.27 -2.86
CA PHE A 26 -18.20 -16.27 -1.81
C PHE A 26 -17.04 -15.28 -1.76
N GLY A 27 -15.80 -15.76 -1.76
CA GLY A 27 -14.62 -14.89 -1.75
C GLY A 27 -14.56 -13.95 -2.96
N LEU A 28 -14.92 -14.45 -4.15
CA LEU A 28 -14.97 -13.64 -5.37
C LEU A 28 -16.13 -12.64 -5.34
N ALA A 29 -17.29 -12.99 -4.78
CA ALA A 29 -18.40 -12.06 -4.63
C ALA A 29 -18.10 -10.93 -3.62
N LEU A 30 -17.43 -11.24 -2.51
CA LEU A 30 -16.94 -10.22 -1.58
C LEU A 30 -15.90 -9.32 -2.24
N LEU A 31 -14.97 -9.92 -3.00
CA LEU A 31 -13.97 -9.16 -3.73
C LEU A 31 -14.58 -8.24 -4.78
N ARG A 32 -15.60 -8.72 -5.52
CA ARG A 32 -16.41 -7.93 -6.47
C ARG A 32 -17.08 -6.73 -5.79
N MET A 33 -17.38 -6.80 -4.49
CA MET A 33 -17.94 -5.67 -3.74
C MET A 33 -16.84 -4.73 -3.25
N GLY A 34 -15.83 -5.28 -2.57
CA GLY A 34 -14.80 -4.49 -1.88
C GLY A 34 -13.88 -3.75 -2.84
N LEU A 35 -13.37 -4.42 -3.87
CA LEU A 35 -12.38 -3.84 -4.79
C LEU A 35 -12.89 -2.57 -5.48
N PRO A 36 -14.01 -2.59 -6.23
CA PRO A 36 -14.54 -1.38 -6.83
C PRO A 36 -15.03 -0.36 -5.80
N PHE A 37 -15.43 -0.75 -4.59
CA PHE A 37 -15.80 0.22 -3.55
C PHE A 37 -14.60 1.07 -3.09
N VAL A 38 -13.44 0.43 -2.85
CA VAL A 38 -12.23 1.16 -2.47
C VAL A 38 -11.79 2.11 -3.59
N LEU A 39 -11.80 1.64 -4.84
CA LEU A 39 -11.39 2.45 -5.99
C LEU A 39 -12.41 3.51 -6.40
N PHE A 40 -13.69 3.30 -6.09
CA PHE A 40 -14.74 4.28 -6.33
C PHE A 40 -14.46 5.58 -5.57
N LEU A 41 -13.96 5.49 -4.34
CA LEU A 41 -13.62 6.67 -3.54
C LEU A 41 -12.54 7.51 -4.22
N THR A 42 -11.47 6.88 -4.71
CA THR A 42 -10.36 7.60 -5.34
C THR A 42 -10.73 8.13 -6.72
N MET A 43 -11.43 7.35 -7.52
CA MET A 43 -11.82 7.76 -8.87
C MET A 43 -12.87 8.86 -8.85
N THR A 44 -13.80 8.83 -7.89
CA THR A 44 -14.77 9.92 -7.71
C THR A 44 -14.08 11.24 -7.34
N ILE A 45 -13.08 11.20 -6.44
CA ILE A 45 -12.30 12.39 -6.09
C ILE A 45 -11.58 12.93 -7.34
N ARG A 46 -10.99 12.05 -8.16
CA ARG A 46 -10.22 12.45 -9.35
C ARG A 46 -11.06 12.91 -10.55
N TRP A 47 -12.36 12.68 -10.52
CA TRP A 47 -13.24 12.91 -11.65
C TRP A 47 -13.25 14.37 -12.16
N PRO A 48 -13.26 15.42 -11.32
CA PRO A 48 -13.23 16.80 -11.80
C PRO A 48 -11.97 17.13 -12.63
N TRP A 49 -10.84 16.48 -12.33
CA TRP A 49 -9.54 16.71 -12.98
C TRP A 49 -9.26 15.72 -14.11
N SER A 50 -10.28 15.04 -14.64
CA SER A 50 -10.11 13.98 -15.65
C SER A 50 -9.42 14.47 -16.92
N ARG A 51 -9.70 15.71 -17.36
CA ARG A 51 -9.12 16.28 -18.58
C ARG A 51 -7.62 16.54 -18.40
N GLU A 52 -7.24 17.09 -17.26
CA GLU A 52 -5.83 17.39 -16.94
C GLU A 52 -5.01 16.10 -16.82
N LEU A 53 -5.56 15.12 -16.12
CA LEU A 53 -4.83 13.92 -15.72
C LEU A 53 -4.69 12.91 -16.87
N TYR A 54 -5.72 12.70 -17.69
CA TYR A 54 -5.73 11.51 -18.58
C TYR A 54 -5.99 11.80 -20.06
N SER A 55 -6.01 13.07 -20.48
CA SER A 55 -6.43 13.44 -21.84
C SER A 55 -5.37 14.21 -22.61
N ALA A 56 -5.55 14.27 -23.94
CA ALA A 56 -4.74 15.09 -24.83
C ALA A 56 -4.89 16.61 -24.58
N ASP A 57 -5.95 17.02 -23.87
CA ASP A 57 -6.18 18.43 -23.52
C ASP A 57 -5.39 18.85 -22.27
N GLY A 58 -4.77 17.89 -21.57
CA GLY A 58 -4.02 18.08 -20.34
C GLY A 58 -2.53 17.81 -20.49
N ALA A 59 -1.88 17.48 -19.38
CA ALA A 59 -0.47 17.11 -19.33
C ALA A 59 -0.30 15.73 -18.66
N PRO A 60 -0.88 14.66 -19.24
CA PRO A 60 -0.75 13.31 -18.70
C PRO A 60 0.71 12.85 -18.73
N ALA A 61 1.08 11.91 -17.84
CA ALA A 61 2.39 11.26 -17.85
C ALA A 61 2.27 9.76 -18.19
N PRO A 62 2.18 9.36 -19.48
CA PRO A 62 1.99 7.97 -19.86
C PRO A 62 3.12 7.06 -19.35
N LEU A 63 2.77 5.89 -18.80
CA LEU A 63 3.77 4.94 -18.29
C LEU A 63 4.79 4.55 -19.37
N ALA A 64 4.27 4.28 -20.57
CA ALA A 64 5.04 3.72 -21.67
C ALA A 64 6.18 4.64 -22.12
N ASP A 65 6.00 5.96 -21.98
CA ASP A 65 7.01 6.98 -22.30
C ASP A 65 8.25 6.83 -21.41
N GLY A 66 8.07 6.48 -20.13
CA GLY A 66 9.17 6.19 -19.20
C GLY A 66 10.02 4.97 -19.57
N TYR A 67 9.52 4.12 -20.48
CA TYR A 67 10.23 2.99 -21.06
C TYR A 67 10.65 3.22 -22.52
N GLY A 68 10.47 4.45 -23.05
CA GLY A 68 10.78 4.81 -24.43
C GLY A 68 9.76 4.39 -25.48
N TYR A 69 8.58 3.90 -25.07
CA TYR A 69 7.48 3.50 -25.97
C TYR A 69 6.47 4.64 -26.14
N TYR A 70 6.91 5.70 -26.81
CA TYR A 70 6.05 6.86 -27.07
C TYR A 70 4.82 6.50 -27.90
N ASN A 71 3.67 7.10 -27.57
CA ASN A 71 2.39 6.87 -28.24
C ASN A 71 1.89 5.41 -28.20
N PHE A 72 2.30 4.62 -27.20
CA PHE A 72 1.86 3.24 -27.04
C PHE A 72 0.33 3.11 -26.92
N LEU A 73 -0.30 4.01 -26.16
CA LEU A 73 -1.75 4.17 -26.10
C LEU A 73 -2.13 5.56 -26.60
N PRO A 74 -3.24 5.68 -27.34
CA PRO A 74 -3.68 6.99 -27.83
C PRO A 74 -4.17 7.85 -26.66
N LEU A 75 -3.73 9.10 -26.60
CA LEU A 75 -4.33 10.11 -25.75
C LEU A 75 -5.62 10.61 -26.40
N LEU A 76 -6.74 10.41 -25.71
CA LEU A 76 -8.06 10.77 -26.20
C LEU A 76 -8.42 12.23 -25.85
N PRO A 77 -9.33 12.87 -26.61
CA PRO A 77 -9.84 14.20 -26.27
C PRO A 77 -10.47 14.25 -24.88
N GLY A 78 -10.39 15.39 -24.20
CA GLY A 78 -10.83 15.53 -22.81
C GLY A 78 -12.29 15.16 -22.58
N THR A 79 -13.20 15.54 -23.48
CA THR A 79 -14.63 15.16 -23.37
C THR A 79 -14.83 13.65 -23.41
N VAL A 80 -14.05 12.92 -24.24
CA VAL A 80 -14.09 11.46 -24.33
C VAL A 80 -13.56 10.83 -23.04
N VAL A 81 -12.48 11.37 -22.49
CA VAL A 81 -11.91 10.91 -21.22
C VAL A 81 -12.87 11.13 -20.06
N VAL A 82 -13.53 12.29 -19.97
CA VAL A 82 -14.57 12.57 -18.96
C VAL A 82 -15.73 11.60 -19.10
N ALA A 83 -16.17 11.32 -20.33
CA ALA A 83 -17.21 10.33 -20.59
C ALA A 83 -16.79 8.92 -20.12
N LEU A 84 -15.55 8.50 -20.42
CA LEU A 84 -15.00 7.22 -19.98
C LEU A 84 -14.86 7.16 -18.45
N HIS A 85 -14.36 8.21 -17.79
CA HIS A 85 -14.24 8.23 -16.34
C HIS A 85 -15.63 8.22 -15.65
N THR A 86 -16.61 8.92 -16.21
CA THR A 86 -18.00 8.85 -15.75
C THR A 86 -18.55 7.42 -15.89
N LEU A 87 -18.30 6.78 -17.03
CA LEU A 87 -18.68 5.39 -17.28
C LEU A 87 -17.96 4.42 -16.34
N LEU A 88 -16.71 4.70 -15.97
CA LEU A 88 -15.95 3.94 -14.97
C LEU A 88 -16.62 4.01 -13.60
N ILE A 89 -16.98 5.20 -13.12
CA ILE A 89 -17.68 5.38 -11.82
C ILE A 89 -19.01 4.62 -11.83
N PHE A 90 -19.79 4.73 -12.90
CA PHE A 90 -21.01 3.96 -13.07
C PHE A 90 -20.75 2.44 -13.08
N GLY A 91 -19.71 2.00 -13.80
CA GLY A 91 -19.26 0.62 -13.86
C GLY A 91 -18.83 0.08 -12.50
N MET A 92 -18.18 0.87 -11.66
CA MET A 92 -17.81 0.51 -10.29
C MET A 92 -19.05 0.32 -9.42
N ILE A 93 -20.02 1.24 -9.46
CA ILE A 93 -21.29 1.10 -8.73
C ILE A 93 -22.01 -0.19 -9.17
N CYS A 94 -22.13 -0.40 -10.49
CA CYS A 94 -22.76 -1.59 -11.05
C CYS A 94 -22.01 -2.87 -10.67
N SER A 95 -20.67 -2.82 -10.62
CA SER A 95 -19.84 -3.91 -10.16
C SER A 95 -20.10 -4.20 -8.69
N ILE A 96 -20.21 -3.19 -7.80
CA ILE A 96 -20.48 -3.32 -6.35
C ILE A 96 -21.84 -3.97 -6.07
N ILE A 97 -22.89 -3.58 -6.79
CA ILE A 97 -24.23 -4.17 -6.60
C ILE A 97 -24.41 -5.47 -7.39
N GLY A 98 -23.52 -5.76 -8.34
CA GLY A 98 -23.61 -6.91 -9.24
C GLY A 98 -24.77 -6.80 -10.23
N TRP A 99 -24.90 -5.65 -10.90
CA TRP A 99 -25.83 -5.48 -12.01
C TRP A 99 -25.06 -5.55 -13.33
N ARG A 100 -25.46 -6.47 -14.22
CA ARG A 100 -24.73 -6.81 -15.45
C ARG A 100 -23.26 -7.12 -15.15
N THR A 101 -23.03 -7.88 -14.08
CA THR A 101 -21.75 -8.03 -13.37
C THR A 101 -20.55 -8.21 -14.31
N ARG A 102 -20.61 -9.18 -15.25
CA ARG A 102 -19.50 -9.43 -16.18
C ARG A 102 -19.21 -8.23 -17.07
N LEU A 103 -20.24 -7.61 -17.64
CA LEU A 103 -20.08 -6.44 -18.50
C LEU A 103 -19.54 -5.24 -17.70
N SER A 104 -20.10 -5.01 -16.51
CA SER A 104 -19.67 -3.93 -15.61
C SER A 104 -18.20 -4.09 -15.19
N LEU A 105 -17.75 -5.32 -14.92
CA LEU A 105 -16.35 -5.60 -14.59
C LEU A 105 -15.40 -5.45 -15.79
N ILE A 106 -15.83 -5.82 -17.01
CA ILE A 106 -15.06 -5.58 -18.24
C ILE A 106 -14.90 -4.08 -18.46
N ILE A 107 -16.00 -3.32 -18.43
CA ILE A 107 -15.99 -1.87 -18.58
C ILE A 107 -15.08 -1.23 -17.52
N THR A 108 -15.28 -1.59 -16.26
CA THR A 108 -14.50 -1.05 -15.14
C THR A 108 -13.02 -1.39 -15.29
N GLY A 109 -12.68 -2.66 -15.50
CA GLY A 109 -11.29 -3.12 -15.61
C GLY A 109 -10.56 -2.50 -16.79
N SER A 110 -11.20 -2.43 -17.96
CA SER A 110 -10.60 -1.85 -19.17
C SER A 110 -10.38 -0.35 -19.04
N ILE A 111 -11.40 0.41 -18.62
CA ILE A 111 -11.27 1.87 -18.50
C ILE A 111 -10.31 2.23 -17.37
N TYR A 112 -10.42 1.59 -16.21
CA TYR A 112 -9.51 1.82 -15.08
C TYR A 112 -8.05 1.59 -15.50
N THR A 113 -7.77 0.47 -16.18
CA THR A 113 -6.42 0.16 -16.65
C THR A 113 -5.94 1.18 -17.68
N TYR A 114 -6.78 1.58 -18.63
CA TYR A 114 -6.44 2.61 -19.61
C TYR A 114 -6.06 3.93 -18.93
N LEU A 115 -6.91 4.46 -18.03
CA LEU A 115 -6.63 5.72 -17.33
C LEU A 115 -5.34 5.63 -16.50
N CYS A 116 -5.10 4.50 -15.82
CA CYS A 116 -3.86 4.29 -15.09
C CYS A 116 -2.60 4.22 -15.96
N MET A 117 -2.71 3.79 -17.22
CA MET A 117 -1.60 3.79 -18.16
C MET A 117 -1.35 5.19 -18.76
N CYS A 118 -2.38 6.03 -18.86
CA CYS A 118 -2.26 7.40 -19.35
C CYS A 118 -1.53 8.32 -18.37
N ASP A 119 -1.66 8.09 -17.06
CA ASP A 119 -0.99 8.92 -16.07
C ASP A 119 -0.35 8.12 -14.93
N ALA A 120 0.90 7.77 -15.14
CA ALA A 120 1.69 7.00 -14.20
C ALA A 120 1.96 7.77 -12.90
N MET A 121 2.16 9.09 -13.00
CA MET A 121 2.55 9.93 -11.86
C MET A 121 1.45 10.02 -10.81
N SER A 122 0.21 10.34 -11.20
CA SER A 122 -0.86 10.55 -10.22
C SER A 122 -1.59 9.26 -9.89
N THR A 123 -1.55 8.25 -10.76
CA THR A 123 -2.47 7.12 -10.65
C THR A 123 -1.87 5.73 -10.71
N MET A 124 -0.67 5.58 -11.28
CA MET A 124 -0.06 4.27 -11.34
C MET A 124 0.83 4.00 -10.14
N THR A 125 0.33 3.13 -9.28
CA THR A 125 1.07 2.62 -8.14
C THR A 125 0.94 1.10 -8.12
N LYS A 126 1.59 0.45 -7.14
CA LYS A 126 1.47 -1.00 -6.97
C LYS A 126 0.01 -1.47 -6.90
N TYR A 127 -0.88 -0.70 -6.27
CA TYR A 127 -2.28 -1.11 -6.14
C TYR A 127 -3.06 -1.04 -7.45
N SER A 128 -2.72 -0.16 -8.39
CA SER A 128 -3.47 -0.05 -9.64
C SER A 128 -3.23 -1.26 -10.52
N VAL A 129 -1.96 -1.71 -10.64
CA VAL A 129 -1.59 -2.94 -11.36
C VAL A 129 -2.30 -4.15 -10.76
N ILE A 130 -2.26 -4.32 -9.43
CA ILE A 130 -2.95 -5.41 -8.73
C ILE A 130 -4.46 -5.37 -9.03
N SER A 131 -5.07 -4.19 -8.94
CA SER A 131 -6.51 -4.01 -9.16
C SER A 131 -6.93 -4.33 -10.60
N SER A 132 -6.17 -3.91 -11.61
CA SER A 132 -6.41 -4.21 -13.02
C SER A 132 -6.48 -5.72 -13.29
N HIS A 133 -5.52 -6.47 -12.76
CA HIS A 133 -5.50 -7.93 -12.89
C HIS A 133 -6.65 -8.60 -12.12
N MET A 134 -7.00 -8.09 -10.94
CA MET A 134 -8.15 -8.59 -10.19
C MET A 134 -9.47 -8.34 -10.91
N PHE A 135 -9.65 -7.19 -11.57
CA PHE A 135 -10.82 -6.94 -12.42
C PHE A 135 -10.88 -7.91 -13.59
N LEU A 136 -9.75 -8.20 -14.24
CA LEU A 136 -9.67 -9.22 -15.30
C LEU A 136 -10.16 -10.59 -14.80
N PHE A 137 -9.62 -11.09 -13.69
CA PHE A 137 -10.04 -12.39 -13.15
C PHE A 137 -11.48 -12.37 -12.64
N LEU A 138 -11.97 -11.27 -12.06
CA LEU A 138 -13.37 -11.13 -11.68
C LEU A 138 -14.29 -11.16 -12.90
N ALA A 139 -13.94 -10.50 -14.01
CA ALA A 139 -14.72 -10.50 -15.24
C ALA A 139 -14.84 -11.91 -15.85
N LEU A 140 -13.79 -12.71 -15.72
CA LEU A 140 -13.75 -14.11 -16.18
C LEU A 140 -14.42 -15.10 -15.20
N SER A 141 -14.88 -14.62 -14.03
CA SER A 141 -15.48 -15.46 -12.99
C SER A 141 -17.01 -15.44 -12.98
N ASP A 142 -17.58 -16.27 -12.10
CA ASP A 142 -19.01 -16.33 -11.76
C ASP A 142 -19.36 -15.55 -10.47
N CYS A 143 -18.56 -14.55 -10.09
CA CYS A 143 -18.78 -13.74 -8.88
C CYS A 143 -20.15 -13.05 -8.82
N GLY A 144 -20.80 -12.82 -9.97
CA GLY A 144 -22.14 -12.25 -10.09
C GLY A 144 -23.29 -13.25 -9.89
N LYS A 145 -23.02 -14.53 -9.66
CA LYS A 145 -24.06 -15.56 -9.47
C LYS A 145 -24.61 -15.63 -8.06
N ILE A 146 -24.00 -14.90 -7.13
CA ILE A 146 -24.44 -14.74 -5.76
C ILE A 146 -24.32 -13.26 -5.34
N TRP A 147 -25.12 -12.85 -4.34
CA TRP A 147 -25.09 -11.52 -3.74
C TRP A 147 -24.95 -10.38 -4.76
N SER A 148 -25.86 -10.40 -5.72
CA SER A 148 -25.87 -9.50 -6.88
C SER A 148 -27.30 -9.23 -7.31
N VAL A 149 -27.53 -8.09 -7.96
CA VAL A 149 -28.80 -7.81 -8.64
C VAL A 149 -29.10 -8.88 -9.68
N ASP A 150 -28.08 -9.33 -10.44
CA ASP A 150 -28.23 -10.37 -11.46
C ASP A 150 -28.80 -11.69 -10.88
N SER A 151 -28.21 -12.17 -9.78
CA SER A 151 -28.67 -13.40 -9.10
C SER A 151 -30.04 -13.25 -8.47
N TRP A 152 -30.37 -12.05 -7.98
CA TRP A 152 -31.69 -11.73 -7.45
C TRP A 152 -32.77 -11.75 -8.54
N LEU A 153 -32.51 -11.16 -9.71
CA LEU A 153 -33.41 -11.20 -10.87
C LEU A 153 -33.61 -12.63 -11.37
N GLU A 154 -32.52 -13.42 -11.43
CA GLU A 154 -32.58 -14.83 -11.83
C GLU A 154 -33.42 -15.67 -10.85
N LYS A 155 -33.21 -15.50 -9.54
CA LYS A 155 -34.02 -16.17 -8.49
C LYS A 155 -35.50 -15.80 -8.59
N ARG A 156 -35.83 -14.53 -8.88
CA ARG A 156 -37.23 -14.11 -9.08
C ARG A 156 -37.88 -14.81 -10.26
N LYS A 157 -37.16 -14.94 -11.38
CA LYS A 157 -37.63 -15.69 -12.56
C LYS A 157 -37.86 -17.17 -12.23
N GLN A 158 -36.93 -17.80 -11.52
CA GLN A 158 -37.03 -19.21 -11.12
C GLN A 158 -38.19 -19.47 -10.15
N LYS A 159 -38.39 -18.60 -9.15
CA LYS A 159 -39.52 -18.68 -8.21
C LYS A 159 -40.87 -18.64 -8.93
N LYS A 160 -40.99 -17.80 -9.97
CA LYS A 160 -42.21 -17.73 -10.80
C LYS A 160 -42.44 -19.03 -11.59
N ASN A 161 -41.38 -19.71 -11.98
CA ASN A 161 -41.44 -21.01 -12.68
C ASN A 161 -41.62 -22.20 -11.72
N GLY A 162 -41.98 -21.96 -10.44
CA GLY A 162 -42.21 -23.00 -9.44
C GLY A 162 -40.93 -23.63 -8.87
N ILE A 163 -39.74 -23.12 -9.22
CA ILE A 163 -38.46 -23.63 -8.71
C ILE A 163 -38.15 -22.93 -7.39
N CYS A 164 -38.33 -23.65 -6.27
CA CYS A 164 -37.93 -23.20 -4.94
C CYS A 164 -36.53 -23.73 -4.61
N ARG A 165 -35.50 -22.88 -4.74
CA ARG A 165 -34.16 -23.17 -4.22
C ARG A 165 -34.04 -22.74 -2.76
N SER A 166 -33.55 -23.64 -1.91
CA SER A 166 -33.14 -23.32 -0.55
C SER A 166 -31.90 -22.41 -0.56
N ILE A 167 -31.63 -21.75 0.57
CA ILE A 167 -30.36 -21.04 0.78
C ILE A 167 -29.16 -21.98 0.71
N ASN A 168 -29.38 -23.28 0.91
CA ASN A 168 -28.36 -24.32 0.80
C ASN A 168 -28.02 -24.69 -0.66
N ASP A 169 -28.81 -24.22 -1.64
CA ASP A 169 -28.65 -24.57 -3.06
C ASP A 169 -27.91 -23.46 -3.84
N TYR A 170 -26.88 -22.87 -3.24
CA TYR A 170 -26.05 -21.91 -3.97
C TYR A 170 -25.34 -22.60 -5.13
N PRO A 171 -25.26 -21.95 -6.31
CA PRO A 171 -24.56 -22.52 -7.45
C PRO A 171 -23.05 -22.60 -7.15
N ARG A 172 -22.45 -23.72 -7.57
CA ARG A 172 -21.02 -24.01 -7.44
C ARG A 172 -20.35 -23.84 -8.79
N PHE A 173 -19.10 -23.35 -8.77
CA PHE A 173 -18.32 -23.11 -9.99
C PHE A 173 -16.85 -23.48 -9.76
N PRO A 174 -16.10 -23.81 -10.83
CA PRO A 174 -14.66 -24.01 -10.76
C PRO A 174 -13.93 -22.80 -10.13
N VAL A 175 -13.02 -23.06 -9.19
CA VAL A 175 -12.31 -22.01 -8.44
C VAL A 175 -11.11 -21.39 -9.16
N TRP A 176 -10.85 -21.73 -10.43
CA TRP A 176 -9.64 -21.29 -11.14
C TRP A 176 -9.42 -19.77 -11.14
N PRO A 177 -10.43 -18.87 -11.30
CA PRO A 177 -10.18 -17.42 -11.28
C PRO A 177 -9.74 -16.96 -9.89
N ARG A 178 -10.31 -17.57 -8.85
CA ARG A 178 -9.91 -17.35 -7.46
C ARG A 178 -8.48 -17.82 -7.22
N ARG A 179 -8.08 -18.98 -7.76
CA ARG A 179 -6.71 -19.48 -7.67
C ARG A 179 -5.71 -18.57 -8.39
N MET A 180 -6.07 -18.02 -9.55
CA MET A 180 -5.23 -17.05 -10.26
C MET A 180 -4.97 -15.81 -9.41
N ILE A 181 -6.00 -15.27 -8.76
CA ILE A 181 -5.82 -14.13 -7.83
C ILE A 181 -4.93 -14.53 -6.65
N GLN A 182 -5.15 -15.68 -6.03
CA GLN A 182 -4.31 -16.16 -4.92
C GLN A 182 -2.84 -16.30 -5.32
N LEU A 183 -2.57 -16.92 -6.48
CA LEU A 183 -1.22 -17.08 -7.02
C LEU A 183 -0.60 -15.73 -7.36
N MET A 184 -1.34 -14.83 -8.00
CA MET A 184 -0.89 -13.47 -8.29
C MET A 184 -0.48 -12.74 -7.01
N ILE A 185 -1.29 -12.79 -5.95
CA ILE A 185 -0.95 -12.16 -4.67
C ILE A 185 0.27 -12.81 -4.02
N SER A 186 0.38 -14.13 -4.05
CA SER A 186 1.57 -14.84 -3.56
C SER A 186 2.82 -14.46 -4.33
N LEU A 187 2.74 -14.31 -5.65
CA LEU A 187 3.85 -13.86 -6.50
C LEU A 187 4.20 -12.39 -6.21
N VAL A 188 3.20 -11.52 -6.01
CA VAL A 188 3.45 -10.12 -5.65
C VAL A 188 4.24 -10.01 -4.34
N TYR A 189 3.89 -10.79 -3.30
CA TYR A 189 4.66 -10.78 -2.06
C TYR A 189 6.05 -11.39 -2.24
N PHE A 190 6.17 -12.52 -2.93
CA PHE A 190 7.46 -13.11 -3.21
C PHE A 190 8.38 -12.14 -3.98
N SER A 191 7.90 -11.52 -5.05
CA SER A 191 8.65 -10.52 -5.81
C SER A 191 8.97 -9.28 -4.98
N ALA A 192 8.05 -8.83 -4.11
CA ALA A 192 8.32 -7.73 -3.19
C ALA A 192 9.48 -8.07 -2.23
N ALA A 193 9.55 -9.29 -1.71
CA ALA A 193 10.68 -9.73 -0.90
C ALA A 193 11.99 -9.72 -1.70
N ILE A 194 11.99 -10.24 -2.94
CA ILE A 194 13.17 -10.24 -3.80
C ILE A 194 13.68 -8.80 -4.03
N THR A 195 12.78 -7.85 -4.30
CA THR A 195 13.20 -6.44 -4.47
C THR A 195 13.80 -5.84 -3.21
N LYS A 196 13.27 -6.18 -2.03
CA LYS A 196 13.83 -5.74 -0.74
C LYS A 196 15.19 -6.36 -0.47
N ILE A 197 15.38 -7.64 -0.79
CA ILE A 197 16.66 -8.34 -0.64
C ILE A 197 17.76 -7.68 -1.48
N HIS A 198 17.42 -7.20 -2.68
CA HIS A 198 18.36 -6.46 -3.54
C HIS A 198 18.54 -4.99 -3.15
N THR A 199 17.93 -4.52 -2.06
CA THR A 199 18.02 -3.13 -1.59
C THR A 199 18.77 -3.11 -0.25
N PRO A 200 20.09 -2.84 -0.22
CA PRO A 200 20.86 -2.79 1.03
C PRO A 200 20.26 -1.85 2.08
N GLY A 201 19.74 -0.70 1.61
CA GLY A 201 19.04 0.30 2.42
C GLY A 201 17.77 -0.20 3.14
N TYR A 202 17.23 -1.35 2.75
CA TYR A 202 16.09 -1.96 3.45
C TYR A 202 16.54 -2.74 4.70
N PHE A 203 17.70 -3.43 4.63
CA PHE A 203 18.22 -4.24 5.74
C PHE A 203 18.83 -3.40 6.87
N ASN A 204 19.43 -2.26 6.53
CA ASN A 204 19.98 -1.34 7.52
C ASN A 204 18.92 -0.38 8.12
N GLY A 205 17.68 -0.42 7.60
CA GLY A 205 16.56 0.40 8.03
C GLY A 205 16.53 1.82 7.45
N ASP A 206 17.53 2.22 6.66
CA ASP A 206 17.66 3.60 6.14
C ASP A 206 16.49 3.98 5.24
N GLN A 207 16.12 3.08 4.32
CA GLN A 207 15.01 3.32 3.41
C GLN A 207 13.73 3.54 4.23
N MET A 208 13.45 2.66 5.19
CA MET A 208 12.25 2.79 6.01
C MET A 208 12.30 4.08 6.85
N HIS A 209 13.44 4.39 7.47
CA HIS A 209 13.64 5.63 8.22
C HIS A 209 13.28 6.87 7.39
N HIS A 210 13.76 6.94 6.15
CA HIS A 210 13.44 8.07 5.26
C HIS A 210 11.94 8.14 4.95
N TRP A 211 11.31 7.03 4.55
CA TRP A 211 9.88 7.02 4.24
C TRP A 211 9.01 7.43 5.44
N MET A 212 9.38 7.00 6.64
CA MET A 212 8.65 7.31 7.89
C MET A 212 8.74 8.78 8.30
N ASN A 213 9.85 9.45 8.00
CA ASN A 213 10.06 10.88 8.28
C ASN A 213 9.48 11.80 7.20
N THR A 214 8.91 11.25 6.13
CA THR A 214 8.33 12.05 5.03
C THR A 214 6.80 11.93 5.01
N ASN A 215 6.14 13.00 4.58
CA ASN A 215 4.70 13.00 4.29
C ASN A 215 4.42 12.96 2.77
N ILE A 216 5.36 12.40 1.98
CA ILE A 216 5.27 12.35 0.52
C ILE A 216 4.05 11.57 0.03
N ASN A 217 3.63 10.55 0.77
CA ASN A 217 2.40 9.82 0.48
C ASN A 217 1.20 10.57 1.06
N ASN A 218 1.11 10.59 2.39
CA ASN A 218 0.14 11.33 3.18
C ASN A 218 0.70 11.50 4.59
N TYR A 219 0.05 12.34 5.40
CA TYR A 219 0.32 12.42 6.83
C TYR A 219 0.25 11.05 7.51
N ASN A 220 1.24 10.75 8.35
CA ASN A 220 1.32 9.50 9.09
C ASN A 220 1.50 9.78 10.60
N PRO A 221 0.71 9.16 11.50
CA PRO A 221 0.76 9.48 12.93
C PRO A 221 1.93 8.86 13.71
N PHE A 222 2.56 7.79 13.20
CA PHE A 222 3.54 7.00 13.99
C PHE A 222 4.92 6.85 13.33
N GLY A 223 5.12 7.26 12.08
CA GLY A 223 6.39 7.11 11.38
C GLY A 223 7.52 7.87 12.07
N GLU A 224 7.34 9.18 12.27
CA GLU A 224 8.31 10.04 12.98
C GLU A 224 8.62 9.56 14.41
N PHE A 225 7.65 8.95 15.09
CA PHE A 225 7.90 8.38 16.41
C PHE A 225 8.75 7.10 16.34
N LEU A 226 8.48 6.22 15.36
CA LEU A 226 9.22 4.98 15.20
C LEU A 226 10.64 5.17 14.68
N THR A 227 10.94 6.30 14.04
CA THR A 227 12.31 6.64 13.63
C THR A 227 13.24 6.87 14.83
N LEU A 228 12.69 7.16 16.02
CA LEU A 228 13.44 7.20 17.29
C LEU A 228 13.88 5.81 17.79
N PHE A 229 13.40 4.72 17.18
CA PHE A 229 13.75 3.34 17.54
C PHE A 229 14.28 2.54 16.34
N PRO A 230 15.44 2.90 15.76
CA PRO A 230 15.94 2.29 14.51
C PRO A 230 16.08 0.76 14.57
N SER A 231 16.45 0.20 15.72
CA SER A 231 16.59 -1.25 15.89
C SER A 231 15.27 -2.00 15.70
N VAL A 232 14.15 -1.41 16.13
CA VAL A 232 12.80 -1.98 15.95
C VAL A 232 12.45 -2.03 14.48
N VAL A 233 12.77 -0.96 13.74
CA VAL A 233 12.56 -0.86 12.29
C VAL A 233 13.30 -1.98 11.55
N VAL A 234 14.56 -2.21 11.88
CA VAL A 234 15.38 -3.27 11.29
C VAL A 234 14.77 -4.65 11.54
N ILE A 235 14.37 -4.95 12.78
CA ILE A 235 13.73 -6.23 13.14
C ILE A 235 12.46 -6.45 12.31
N PHE A 236 11.58 -5.45 12.20
CA PHE A 236 10.38 -5.55 11.39
C PHE A 236 10.67 -5.67 9.89
N ALA A 237 11.77 -5.11 9.40
CA ALA A 237 12.22 -5.29 8.02
C ALA A 237 12.49 -6.77 7.71
N TYR A 238 13.24 -7.47 8.59
CA TYR A 238 13.51 -8.90 8.45
C TYR A 238 12.23 -9.74 8.59
N ILE A 239 11.36 -9.42 9.56
CA ILE A 239 10.07 -10.11 9.73
C ILE A 239 9.22 -9.98 8.46
N ALA A 240 9.16 -8.78 7.87
CA ALA A 240 8.40 -8.53 6.65
C ALA A 240 8.92 -9.38 5.48
N ILE A 241 10.25 -9.41 5.25
CA ILE A 241 10.85 -10.23 4.18
C ILE A 241 10.55 -11.71 4.42
N LEU A 242 10.77 -12.20 5.64
CA LEU A 242 10.53 -13.61 5.97
C LEU A 242 9.06 -13.98 5.72
N TRP A 243 8.13 -13.15 6.18
CA TRP A 243 6.70 -13.37 5.93
C TRP A 243 6.36 -13.34 4.43
N GLU A 244 6.86 -12.38 3.68
CA GLU A 244 6.61 -12.24 2.23
C GLU A 244 7.12 -13.46 1.44
N VAL A 245 8.32 -13.96 1.75
CA VAL A 245 8.88 -15.17 1.13
C VAL A 245 8.07 -16.41 1.51
N LEU A 246 7.71 -16.55 2.79
CA LEU A 246 7.00 -17.74 3.26
C LEU A 246 5.51 -17.76 2.83
N PHE A 247 4.92 -16.60 2.54
CA PHE A 247 3.51 -16.47 2.20
C PHE A 247 3.08 -17.44 1.08
N ILE A 248 3.87 -17.52 0.00
CA ILE A 248 3.58 -18.38 -1.17
C ILE A 248 3.49 -19.87 -0.81
N GLY A 249 4.14 -20.33 0.25
CA GLY A 249 4.08 -21.73 0.69
C GLY A 249 3.06 -21.96 1.81
N ILE A 250 3.01 -21.08 2.80
CA ILE A 250 2.26 -21.31 4.05
C ILE A 250 0.75 -21.08 3.87
N VAL A 251 0.35 -20.17 2.96
CA VAL A 251 -1.04 -19.73 2.82
C VAL A 251 -2.02 -20.83 2.35
N TRP A 252 -1.51 -21.96 1.86
CA TRP A 252 -2.33 -23.07 1.36
C TRP A 252 -2.87 -24.00 2.45
N THR A 253 -2.29 -23.97 3.65
CA THR A 253 -2.73 -24.79 4.78
C THR A 253 -3.79 -24.07 5.61
N ARG A 254 -4.64 -24.80 6.36
CA ARG A 254 -5.73 -24.20 7.14
C ARG A 254 -5.23 -23.15 8.15
N TRP A 255 -4.28 -23.53 9.00
CA TRP A 255 -3.71 -22.64 10.02
C TRP A 255 -2.72 -21.65 9.43
N GLY A 256 -1.89 -22.09 8.47
CA GLY A 256 -0.95 -21.22 7.78
C GLY A 256 -1.65 -20.09 7.04
N ARG A 257 -2.80 -20.34 6.41
CA ARG A 257 -3.65 -19.30 5.82
C ARG A 257 -4.05 -18.24 6.83
N ILE A 258 -4.56 -18.65 7.99
CA ILE A 258 -5.03 -17.72 9.02
C ILE A 258 -3.87 -16.85 9.53
N ILE A 259 -2.73 -17.46 9.82
CA ILE A 259 -1.53 -16.75 10.29
C ILE A 259 -0.99 -15.83 9.20
N ALA A 260 -0.83 -16.31 7.97
CA ALA A 260 -0.28 -15.54 6.86
C ALA A 260 -1.16 -14.34 6.50
N LEU A 261 -2.49 -14.51 6.45
CA LEU A 261 -3.41 -13.41 6.21
C LEU A 261 -3.51 -12.47 7.41
N GLY A 262 -3.46 -12.98 8.64
CA GLY A 262 -3.46 -12.15 9.85
C GLY A 262 -2.24 -11.23 9.90
N LEU A 263 -1.05 -11.79 9.67
CA LEU A 263 0.20 -11.02 9.55
C LEU A 263 0.13 -10.03 8.39
N GLY A 264 -0.41 -10.43 7.24
CA GLY A 264 -0.61 -9.53 6.11
C GLY A 264 -1.55 -8.36 6.42
N ILE A 265 -2.66 -8.62 7.10
CA ILE A 265 -3.60 -7.56 7.54
C ILE A 265 -2.88 -6.60 8.49
N SER A 266 -2.18 -7.12 9.49
CA SER A 266 -1.41 -6.30 10.43
C SER A 266 -0.33 -5.48 9.73
N PHE A 267 0.42 -6.09 8.81
CA PHE A 267 1.46 -5.43 8.02
C PHE A 267 0.89 -4.26 7.21
N HIS A 268 -0.17 -4.49 6.43
CA HIS A 268 -0.76 -3.44 5.60
C HIS A 268 -1.43 -2.35 6.44
N ALA A 269 -2.11 -2.71 7.54
CA ALA A 269 -2.66 -1.73 8.47
C ALA A 269 -1.54 -0.85 9.07
N MET A 270 -0.43 -1.48 9.46
CA MET A 270 0.74 -0.77 9.98
C MET A 270 1.30 0.21 8.95
N THR A 271 1.39 -0.17 7.66
CA THR A 271 1.85 0.78 6.62
C THR A 271 0.94 1.99 6.44
N THR A 272 -0.36 1.88 6.76
CA THR A 272 -1.26 3.05 6.79
C THR A 272 -0.81 4.06 7.85
N PHE A 273 -0.51 3.59 9.05
CA PHE A 273 -0.19 4.46 10.18
C PHE A 273 1.26 4.96 10.21
N ILE A 274 2.19 4.21 9.61
CA ILE A 274 3.62 4.55 9.63
C ILE A 274 4.05 5.24 8.32
N LEU A 275 3.45 4.89 7.18
CA LEU A 275 3.90 5.38 5.85
C LEU A 275 2.86 6.25 5.13
N GLY A 276 1.69 6.47 5.73
CA GLY A 276 0.62 7.26 5.11
C GLY A 276 0.00 6.58 3.89
N LEU A 277 0.04 5.25 3.79
CA LEU A 277 -0.55 4.51 2.66
C LEU A 277 -2.02 4.18 2.93
N TYR A 278 -2.96 4.90 2.31
CA TYR A 278 -4.39 4.64 2.50
C TYR A 278 -4.95 3.58 1.54
N ILE A 279 -4.75 3.76 0.23
CA ILE A 279 -5.43 2.94 -0.77
C ILE A 279 -4.79 1.57 -0.95
N PHE A 280 -3.46 1.51 -0.96
CA PHE A 280 -2.73 0.26 -1.14
C PHE A 280 -3.11 -0.81 -0.09
N PRO A 281 -3.11 -0.51 1.23
CA PRO A 281 -3.58 -1.46 2.25
C PRO A 281 -5.01 -1.94 2.05
N LEU A 282 -5.93 -1.05 1.70
CA LEU A 282 -7.34 -1.41 1.46
C LEU A 282 -7.49 -2.36 0.27
N ILE A 283 -6.71 -2.17 -0.80
CA ILE A 283 -6.68 -3.09 -1.94
C ILE A 283 -6.09 -4.45 -1.54
N CYS A 284 -5.03 -4.47 -0.72
CA CYS A 284 -4.50 -5.71 -0.16
C CYS A 284 -5.53 -6.44 0.71
N PHE A 285 -6.27 -5.75 1.58
CA PHE A 285 -7.36 -6.35 2.36
C PHE A 285 -8.45 -6.93 1.45
N CYS A 286 -8.82 -6.22 0.38
CA CYS A 286 -9.76 -6.75 -0.60
C CYS A 286 -9.22 -8.04 -1.23
N SER A 287 -7.94 -8.07 -1.62
CA SER A 287 -7.32 -9.26 -2.21
C SER A 287 -7.36 -10.49 -1.29
N TYR A 288 -7.29 -10.29 0.03
CA TYR A 288 -7.41 -11.37 1.01
C TYR A 288 -8.80 -12.02 1.06
N LEU A 289 -9.84 -11.32 0.60
CA LEU A 289 -11.18 -11.90 0.45
C LEU A 289 -11.16 -13.09 -0.53
N SER A 290 -10.22 -13.12 -1.47
CA SER A 290 -10.02 -14.27 -2.36
C SER A 290 -9.53 -15.53 -1.62
N PHE A 291 -9.05 -15.43 -0.39
CA PHE A 291 -8.63 -16.59 0.42
C PHE A 291 -9.75 -17.15 1.29
N ILE A 292 -10.87 -16.45 1.44
CA ILE A 292 -12.05 -16.91 2.20
C ILE A 292 -12.67 -18.13 1.51
N THR A 293 -12.80 -19.24 2.24
CA THR A 293 -13.41 -20.47 1.73
C THR A 293 -14.91 -20.53 1.98
N GLU A 294 -15.56 -21.49 1.30
CA GLU A 294 -16.96 -21.83 1.56
C GLU A 294 -17.19 -22.20 3.04
N GLU A 295 -16.28 -22.97 3.63
CA GLU A 295 -16.32 -23.37 5.04
C GLU A 295 -16.31 -22.16 5.98
N ASP A 296 -15.47 -21.16 5.72
CA ASP A 296 -15.35 -19.95 6.55
C ASP A 296 -16.70 -19.21 6.63
N ILE A 297 -17.37 -19.05 5.48
CA ILE A 297 -18.68 -18.39 5.40
C ILE A 297 -19.78 -19.22 6.03
N GLN A 298 -19.77 -20.54 5.84
CA GLN A 298 -20.75 -21.43 6.48
C GLN A 298 -20.62 -21.37 8.01
N ASN A 299 -19.41 -21.46 8.53
CA ASN A 299 -19.11 -21.34 9.96
C ASN A 299 -19.55 -19.99 10.51
N LEU A 300 -19.15 -18.89 9.86
CA LEU A 300 -19.54 -17.53 10.25
C LEU A 300 -21.05 -17.34 10.23
N SER A 301 -21.74 -17.83 9.19
CA SER A 301 -23.20 -17.75 9.09
C SER A 301 -23.92 -18.57 10.17
N SER A 302 -23.36 -19.72 10.56
CA SER A 302 -23.94 -20.57 11.61
C SER A 302 -23.79 -19.92 12.98
N TRP A 303 -22.62 -19.32 13.25
CA TRP A 303 -22.32 -18.57 14.45
C TRP A 303 -23.22 -17.33 14.57
N TRP A 304 -23.34 -16.54 13.50
CA TRP A 304 -24.24 -15.39 13.45
C TRP A 304 -25.70 -15.79 13.66
N ARG A 305 -26.18 -16.88 13.06
CA ARG A 305 -27.55 -17.38 13.26
C ARG A 305 -27.81 -17.78 14.72
N LYS A 306 -26.82 -18.34 15.41
CA LYS A 306 -26.92 -18.67 16.85
C LYS A 306 -26.98 -17.40 17.70
N LYS A 307 -26.10 -16.41 17.45
CA LYS A 307 -26.11 -15.12 18.19
C LYS A 307 -27.36 -14.28 17.91
N ALA A 308 -27.76 -14.17 16.65
CA ALA A 308 -28.93 -13.38 16.25
C ALA A 308 -30.25 -13.88 16.88
N ARG A 309 -30.36 -15.19 17.17
CA ARG A 309 -31.49 -15.75 17.92
C ARG A 309 -31.60 -15.22 19.35
N HIS A 310 -30.50 -14.72 19.93
CA HIS A 310 -30.45 -14.18 21.30
C HIS A 310 -30.61 -12.66 21.36
N TRP A 311 -30.62 -11.94 20.24
CA TRP A 311 -30.77 -10.49 20.20
C TRP A 311 -32.15 -10.10 19.67
N ASN A 312 -33.06 -9.72 20.58
CA ASN A 312 -34.44 -9.33 20.28
C ASN A 312 -34.55 -8.19 19.24
N TRP A 313 -33.58 -7.26 19.20
CA TRP A 313 -33.55 -6.18 18.22
C TRP A 313 -33.32 -6.66 16.77
N ILE A 314 -32.58 -7.77 16.55
CA ILE A 314 -32.40 -8.33 15.20
C ILE A 314 -33.71 -8.94 14.67
N ASN A 315 -34.53 -9.51 15.56
CA ASN A 315 -35.84 -10.01 15.19
C ASN A 315 -36.83 -8.86 14.92
N ALA A 316 -36.77 -7.77 15.70
CA ALA A 316 -37.56 -6.57 15.46
C ALA A 316 -37.23 -5.89 14.12
N SER A 317 -35.94 -5.79 13.76
CA SER A 317 -35.50 -5.21 12.49
C SER A 317 -35.83 -6.11 11.29
N ARG A 318 -35.84 -7.44 11.44
CA ARG A 318 -36.37 -8.35 10.41
C ARG A 318 -37.84 -8.12 10.11
N ASN A 319 -38.65 -7.91 11.13
CA ASN A 319 -40.07 -7.63 10.99
C ASN A 319 -40.31 -6.26 10.34
N TRP A 320 -39.50 -5.26 10.69
CA TRP A 320 -39.51 -3.93 10.07
C TRP A 320 -39.10 -3.95 8.59
N ILE A 321 -38.08 -4.73 8.22
CA ILE A 321 -37.71 -4.93 6.80
C ILE A 321 -38.82 -5.69 6.04
N ALA A 322 -39.52 -6.61 6.71
CA ALA A 322 -40.66 -7.31 6.12
C ALA A 322 -41.86 -6.36 5.89
N SER A 323 -42.10 -5.38 6.76
CA SER A 323 -43.13 -4.36 6.56
C SER A 323 -42.72 -3.33 5.49
N LEU A 324 -41.45 -2.98 5.33
CA LEU A 324 -41.01 -2.15 4.20
C LEU A 324 -41.27 -2.83 2.84
N LYS A 325 -41.23 -4.17 2.76
CA LYS A 325 -41.58 -4.90 1.54
C LYS A 325 -43.06 -4.79 1.15
N THR A 326 -43.94 -4.38 2.05
CA THR A 326 -45.35 -4.11 1.72
C THR A 326 -45.56 -2.67 1.24
N VAL A 327 -44.64 -1.75 1.57
CA VAL A 327 -44.69 -0.34 1.15
C VAL A 327 -44.13 -0.13 -0.26
N PHE A 328 -43.10 -0.88 -0.64
CA PHE A 328 -42.56 -0.80 -2.01
C PHE A 328 -43.33 -1.74 -2.95
N PRO A 329 -44.01 -1.21 -3.99
CA PRO A 329 -44.75 -2.04 -4.93
C PRO A 329 -43.80 -3.05 -5.58
N GLN A 330 -44.12 -4.34 -5.47
CA GLN A 330 -43.37 -5.36 -6.19
C GLN A 330 -43.66 -5.20 -7.68
N PRO A 331 -42.65 -4.99 -8.54
CA PRO A 331 -42.88 -4.88 -9.97
C PRO A 331 -43.54 -6.16 -10.48
N SER A 332 -44.72 -6.01 -11.08
CA SER A 332 -45.65 -7.08 -11.43
C SER A 332 -45.16 -8.01 -12.55
N LYS A 333 -44.09 -7.64 -13.27
CA LYS A 333 -43.54 -8.41 -14.37
C LYS A 333 -42.02 -8.56 -14.21
N PRO A 334 -41.46 -9.79 -14.34
CA PRO A 334 -40.02 -9.98 -14.36
C PRO A 334 -39.42 -9.21 -15.55
N VAL A 335 -38.37 -8.43 -15.28
CA VAL A 335 -37.64 -7.71 -16.33
C VAL A 335 -36.97 -8.75 -17.22
N ASN A 336 -37.34 -8.79 -18.51
CA ASN A 336 -36.71 -9.65 -19.49
C ASN A 336 -35.22 -9.26 -19.64
N TRP A 337 -34.34 -10.21 -19.94
CA TRP A 337 -32.88 -9.98 -20.07
C TRP A 337 -32.56 -8.86 -21.07
N ILE A 338 -33.29 -8.83 -22.20
CA ILE A 338 -33.20 -7.76 -23.22
C ILE A 338 -33.60 -6.41 -22.62
N ARG A 339 -34.67 -6.36 -21.81
CA ARG A 339 -35.08 -5.13 -21.13
C ARG A 339 -34.04 -4.66 -20.11
N SER A 340 -33.40 -5.57 -19.37
CA SER A 340 -32.32 -5.23 -18.45
C SER A 340 -31.12 -4.63 -19.18
N GLN A 341 -30.77 -5.15 -20.37
CA GLN A 341 -29.73 -4.57 -21.22
C GLN A 341 -30.08 -3.18 -21.75
N MET A 342 -31.30 -3.01 -22.25
CA MET A 342 -31.76 -1.70 -22.73
C MET A 342 -31.75 -0.68 -21.59
N VAL A 343 -32.23 -1.06 -20.40
CA VAL A 343 -32.22 -0.19 -19.21
C VAL A 343 -30.79 0.13 -18.79
N PHE A 344 -29.90 -0.85 -18.72
CA PHE A 344 -28.48 -0.62 -18.40
C PHE A 344 -27.84 0.36 -19.38
N THR A 345 -28.06 0.16 -20.67
CA THR A 345 -27.49 1.01 -21.73
C THR A 345 -28.08 2.41 -21.68
N ALA A 346 -29.40 2.55 -21.51
CA ALA A 346 -30.06 3.83 -21.39
C ALA A 346 -29.56 4.62 -20.17
N ILE A 347 -29.43 3.97 -19.01
CA ILE A 347 -28.87 4.61 -17.81
C ILE A 347 -27.41 4.99 -18.04
N ALA A 348 -26.59 4.12 -18.65
CA ALA A 348 -25.20 4.44 -18.95
C ALA A 348 -25.08 5.67 -19.86
N VAL A 349 -25.89 5.76 -20.93
CA VAL A 349 -25.92 6.93 -21.82
C VAL A 349 -26.34 8.20 -21.07
N VAL A 350 -27.39 8.13 -20.25
CA VAL A 350 -27.85 9.28 -19.46
C VAL A 350 -26.78 9.73 -18.46
N VAL A 351 -26.15 8.79 -17.76
CA VAL A 351 -25.11 9.08 -16.76
C VAL A 351 -23.87 9.68 -17.42
N VAL A 352 -23.40 9.12 -18.54
CA VAL A 352 -22.25 9.63 -19.28
C VAL A 352 -22.54 11.03 -19.83
N THR A 353 -23.69 11.23 -20.47
CA THR A 353 -24.08 12.55 -21.00
C THR A 353 -24.21 13.58 -19.88
N GLY A 354 -24.83 13.19 -18.76
CA GLY A 354 -24.97 14.04 -17.59
C GLY A 354 -23.64 14.37 -16.92
N GLY A 355 -22.70 13.42 -16.86
CA GLY A 355 -21.35 13.65 -16.34
C GLY A 355 -20.56 14.61 -17.21
N SER A 356 -20.53 14.40 -18.53
CA SER A 356 -19.88 15.35 -19.46
C SER A 356 -20.51 16.74 -19.39
N PHE A 357 -21.84 16.84 -19.26
CA PHE A 357 -22.50 18.13 -19.04
C PHE A 357 -22.10 18.75 -17.69
N ALA A 358 -22.07 17.96 -16.62
CA ALA A 358 -21.69 18.45 -15.29
C ALA A 358 -20.25 18.97 -15.25
N GLU A 359 -19.30 18.27 -15.90
CA GLU A 359 -17.91 18.72 -16.02
C GLU A 359 -17.82 20.02 -16.83
N HIS A 360 -18.54 20.12 -17.95
CA HIS A 360 -18.64 21.35 -18.72
C HIS A 360 -19.21 22.52 -17.89
N GLN A 361 -20.12 22.27 -16.95
CA GLN A 361 -20.64 23.30 -16.05
C GLN A 361 -19.68 23.65 -14.90
N LEU A 362 -18.84 22.71 -14.48
CA LEU A 362 -17.82 22.97 -13.46
C LEU A 362 -16.78 23.98 -13.96
N ASP A 363 -16.41 23.88 -15.25
CA ASP A 363 -15.51 24.79 -15.97
C ASP A 363 -14.38 25.34 -15.08
N LEU A 364 -13.61 24.42 -14.45
CA LEU A 364 -12.64 24.75 -13.39
C LEU A 364 -11.65 25.84 -13.81
N TYR A 365 -11.33 25.89 -15.10
CA TYR A 365 -10.41 26.86 -15.70
C TYR A 365 -11.08 28.05 -16.38
N LYS A 366 -12.41 28.16 -16.28
CA LYS A 366 -13.20 29.17 -16.97
C LYS A 366 -12.94 29.21 -18.48
N ALA A 367 -12.66 28.06 -19.09
CA ALA A 367 -12.36 27.97 -20.51
C ALA A 367 -13.55 28.40 -21.38
N HIS A 368 -14.77 28.31 -20.86
CA HIS A 368 -16.01 28.66 -21.54
C HIS A 368 -16.62 29.98 -21.04
N ALA A 369 -15.98 30.65 -20.07
CA ALA A 369 -16.44 31.95 -19.58
C ALA A 369 -16.17 33.05 -20.62
N GLU A 370 -16.98 34.12 -20.60
CA GLU A 370 -16.80 35.29 -21.48
C GLU A 370 -15.42 35.96 -21.29
N SER A 371 -14.83 35.84 -20.09
CA SER A 371 -13.49 36.32 -19.77
C SER A 371 -12.36 35.53 -20.45
N GLY A 372 -12.67 34.39 -21.07
CA GLY A 372 -11.69 33.39 -21.49
C GLY A 372 -11.09 32.60 -20.32
N PRO A 373 -10.23 31.61 -20.62
CA PRO A 373 -9.57 30.77 -19.64
C PRO A 373 -8.74 31.60 -18.67
N TYR A 374 -8.66 31.15 -17.42
CA TYR A 374 -7.77 31.77 -16.43
C TYR A 374 -6.34 31.84 -16.95
N THR A 375 -5.75 33.03 -16.86
CA THR A 375 -4.34 33.22 -17.18
C THR A 375 -3.48 32.80 -15.99
N LEU A 376 -2.36 32.14 -16.29
CA LEU A 376 -1.34 31.88 -15.29
C LEU A 376 -0.84 33.22 -14.73
N ARG A 377 -0.69 33.29 -13.42
CA ARG A 377 -0.04 34.43 -12.77
C ARG A 377 1.46 34.20 -12.81
N GLU A 378 2.19 35.19 -13.31
CA GLU A 378 3.64 35.19 -13.18
C GLU A 378 3.99 35.16 -11.69
N LEU A 379 4.84 34.21 -11.31
CA LEU A 379 5.32 34.11 -9.94
C LEU A 379 6.28 35.26 -9.68
N ASP A 380 6.26 35.77 -8.44
CA ASP A 380 7.18 36.82 -8.02
C ASP A 380 8.63 36.38 -8.25
N ARG A 381 9.45 37.27 -8.81
CA ARG A 381 10.82 36.93 -9.21
C ARG A 381 11.66 36.52 -8.01
N ASP A 382 11.51 37.18 -6.87
CA ASP A 382 12.26 36.84 -5.66
C ASP A 382 11.78 35.49 -5.12
N TYR A 383 10.48 35.17 -5.23
CA TYR A 383 9.94 33.86 -4.91
C TYR A 383 10.47 32.74 -5.83
N VAL A 384 10.57 33.00 -7.14
CA VAL A 384 11.17 32.07 -8.11
C VAL A 384 12.67 31.91 -7.85
N GLU A 385 13.38 33.03 -7.64
CA GLU A 385 14.78 33.02 -7.23
C GLU A 385 14.96 32.38 -5.86
N MET A 386 13.98 32.32 -4.98
CA MET A 386 14.06 31.52 -3.74
C MET A 386 13.80 30.04 -3.99
N MET A 387 12.84 29.68 -4.85
CA MET A 387 12.56 28.28 -5.19
C MET A 387 13.67 27.64 -6.04
N LEU A 388 14.30 28.43 -6.91
CA LEU A 388 15.43 28.02 -7.75
C LEU A 388 16.78 28.33 -7.09
N GLY A 389 16.84 29.39 -6.27
CA GLY A 389 18.03 29.85 -5.54
C GLY A 389 18.28 28.96 -4.35
N SER A 390 19.22 28.07 -4.61
CA SER A 390 19.96 27.16 -3.72
C SER A 390 20.43 25.97 -4.54
N ALA A 391 19.96 25.80 -5.79
CA ALA A 391 20.40 24.72 -6.67
C ALA A 391 21.93 24.69 -6.90
N ASN A 392 22.61 25.84 -6.76
CA ASN A 392 24.07 25.96 -6.83
C ASN A 392 24.74 26.23 -5.48
N ASP A 393 23.98 26.55 -4.43
CA ASP A 393 24.58 26.79 -3.12
C ASP A 393 24.90 25.43 -2.49
N PRO A 394 26.14 25.20 -2.05
CA PRO A 394 26.48 23.95 -1.41
C PRO A 394 25.65 23.82 -0.11
N ILE A 395 25.04 22.64 0.09
CA ILE A 395 24.41 22.28 1.36
C ILE A 395 25.40 22.56 2.49
N GLU A 396 24.96 23.29 3.52
CA GLU A 396 25.81 23.62 4.67
C GLU A 396 26.37 22.34 5.30
N GLU A 397 27.62 22.36 5.78
CA GLU A 397 28.26 21.14 6.31
C GLU A 397 27.47 20.55 7.49
N LYS A 398 26.84 21.39 8.31
CA LYS A 398 25.98 20.96 9.43
C LYS A 398 24.70 20.25 8.97
N ASP A 399 24.12 20.67 7.85
CA ASP A 399 22.84 20.11 7.35
C ASP A 399 23.02 18.74 6.69
N LYS A 400 24.26 18.39 6.35
CA LYS A 400 24.64 17.04 5.89
C LYS A 400 24.61 16.02 7.02
N LEU A 401 24.68 16.45 8.28
CA LEU A 401 24.60 15.58 9.44
C LEU A 401 23.14 15.55 9.94
N PHE A 402 22.53 14.38 9.87
CA PHE A 402 21.20 14.14 10.41
C PHE A 402 21.23 13.98 11.93
N SER A 403 22.12 13.12 12.44
CA SER A 403 22.27 12.90 13.87
C SER A 403 23.66 12.39 14.24
N PHE A 404 24.04 12.63 15.49
CA PHE A 404 25.30 12.17 16.08
C PHE A 404 25.02 11.44 17.38
N GLU A 405 25.42 10.18 17.49
CA GLU A 405 25.11 9.29 18.61
C GLU A 405 26.37 8.61 19.14
N VAL A 406 26.37 8.25 20.43
CA VAL A 406 27.51 7.60 21.09
C VAL A 406 27.00 6.39 21.86
N GLY A 407 27.72 5.27 21.80
CA GLY A 407 27.34 4.04 22.50
C GLY A 407 28.43 2.99 22.47
N THR A 408 28.09 1.76 22.83
CA THR A 408 29.02 0.62 22.94
C THR A 408 28.61 -0.59 22.11
N ILE A 409 27.30 -0.76 21.85
CA ILE A 409 26.75 -1.95 21.19
C ILE A 409 25.93 -1.56 19.95
N LYS A 410 26.10 -2.33 18.87
CA LYS A 410 25.34 -2.19 17.62
C LYS A 410 24.42 -3.39 17.36
N LEU A 411 23.31 -3.15 16.66
CA LEU A 411 22.50 -4.15 15.97
C LEU A 411 22.56 -3.89 14.47
N GLY A 412 23.31 -4.73 13.75
CA GLY A 412 23.64 -4.46 12.35
C GLY A 412 24.39 -3.13 12.23
N PRO A 413 23.95 -2.17 11.39
CA PRO A 413 24.62 -0.89 11.26
C PRO A 413 24.19 0.16 12.29
N ARG A 414 23.22 -0.10 13.16
CA ARG A 414 22.63 0.90 14.07
C ARG A 414 23.11 0.72 15.52
N LEU A 415 23.39 1.82 16.24
CA LEU A 415 23.59 1.78 17.70
C LEU A 415 22.30 1.32 18.42
N LEU A 416 22.46 0.47 19.44
CA LEU A 416 21.33 -0.07 20.23
C LEU A 416 20.91 0.83 21.38
N TYR A 417 21.87 1.47 22.03
CA TYR A 417 21.65 2.32 23.19
C TYR A 417 22.67 3.45 23.21
N GLN A 418 22.21 4.64 23.59
CA GLN A 418 23.09 5.78 23.76
C GLN A 418 23.67 5.77 25.17
N GLN A 419 24.99 5.74 25.29
CA GLN A 419 25.71 5.72 26.55
C GLN A 419 26.60 6.95 26.64
N TYR A 420 26.59 7.63 27.78
CA TYR A 420 27.38 8.85 27.99
C TYR A 420 28.42 8.68 29.11
N ASP A 421 28.29 7.65 29.94
CA ASP A 421 29.23 7.27 30.98
C ASP A 421 30.02 6.03 30.55
N TYR A 422 31.34 6.09 30.58
CA TYR A 422 32.24 5.01 30.18
C TYR A 422 33.27 4.74 31.29
N GLU A 423 33.76 3.51 31.40
CA GLU A 423 34.87 3.14 32.28
C GLU A 423 36.18 3.01 31.48
N MET A 424 37.32 3.16 32.17
CA MET A 424 38.63 2.84 31.58
C MET A 424 38.65 1.40 31.06
N GLY A 425 39.07 1.22 29.81
CA GLY A 425 39.03 -0.06 29.10
C GLY A 425 37.80 -0.25 28.20
N ASP A 426 36.75 0.57 28.35
CA ASP A 426 35.59 0.51 27.47
C ASP A 426 35.94 0.91 26.02
N SER A 427 35.19 0.32 25.09
CA SER A 427 35.19 0.73 23.69
C SER A 427 33.98 1.62 23.42
N LEU A 428 34.22 2.81 22.89
CA LEU A 428 33.19 3.75 22.47
C LEU A 428 33.03 3.73 20.95
N ILE A 429 31.79 3.81 20.51
CA ILE A 429 31.40 4.00 19.11
C ILE A 429 30.68 5.34 19.01
N ALA A 430 31.25 6.27 18.25
CA ALA A 430 30.62 7.53 17.88
C ALA A 430 30.08 7.39 16.46
N GLN A 431 28.76 7.39 16.29
CA GLN A 431 28.07 7.13 15.03
C GLN A 431 27.46 8.42 14.47
N CYS A 432 27.79 8.74 13.23
CA CYS A 432 27.22 9.86 12.48
C CYS A 432 26.23 9.33 11.44
N TYR A 433 25.05 9.94 11.39
CA TYR A 433 24.04 9.73 10.36
C TYR A 433 24.03 10.91 9.42
N LEU A 434 24.09 10.66 8.12
CA LEU A 434 24.17 11.69 7.10
C LEU A 434 22.87 11.80 6.30
N ASN A 435 22.53 13.03 5.90
CA ASN A 435 21.41 13.33 5.03
C ASN A 435 21.84 13.20 3.56
N PRO A 436 21.22 12.33 2.77
CA PRO A 436 21.37 12.37 1.32
C PRO A 436 20.56 13.53 0.72
N PRO A 437 21.05 14.20 -0.34
CA PRO A 437 22.34 13.98 -0.98
C PRO A 437 23.50 14.68 -0.24
N HIS A 438 24.64 13.99 -0.09
CA HIS A 438 25.92 14.61 0.28
C HIS A 438 27.03 14.15 -0.69
N PRO A 439 28.07 14.98 -0.94
CA PRO A 439 29.20 14.58 -1.75
C PRO A 439 30.09 13.57 -1.01
N ASP A 440 31.07 13.00 -1.73
CA ASP A 440 32.18 12.31 -1.09
C ASP A 440 32.95 13.34 -0.23
N MET A 441 33.10 13.08 1.06
CA MET A 441 33.57 14.06 2.02
C MET A 441 34.46 13.45 3.10
N TRP A 442 35.37 14.26 3.63
CA TRP A 442 36.11 13.91 4.84
C TRP A 442 35.28 14.28 6.06
N LEU A 443 35.07 13.31 6.95
CA LEU A 443 34.58 13.55 8.30
C LEU A 443 35.70 13.25 9.29
N GLU A 444 35.83 14.12 10.28
CA GLU A 444 36.72 13.93 11.41
C GLU A 444 35.88 13.84 12.68
N CYS A 445 36.23 12.92 13.57
CA CYS A 445 35.72 12.91 14.93
C CYS A 445 36.93 13.11 15.84
N ASN A 446 36.91 14.19 16.60
CA ASN A 446 37.98 14.56 17.52
C ASN A 446 37.53 14.30 18.95
N LEU A 447 38.42 13.74 19.78
CA LEU A 447 38.24 13.67 21.22
C LEU A 447 38.95 14.86 21.86
N HIS A 448 38.20 15.70 22.58
CA HIS A 448 38.70 16.86 23.29
C HIS A 448 38.58 16.66 24.80
N ASP A 449 39.57 17.10 25.56
CA ASP A 449 39.51 17.14 27.04
C ASP A 449 38.61 18.28 27.55
N ALA A 450 38.44 18.37 28.87
CA ALA A 450 37.65 19.42 29.53
C ALA A 450 38.13 20.86 29.26
N ASN A 451 39.40 21.04 28.85
CA ASN A 451 39.96 22.34 28.45
C ASN A 451 39.89 22.58 26.94
N ASN A 452 39.13 21.75 26.22
CA ASN A 452 39.01 21.72 24.77
C ASN A 452 40.33 21.39 24.03
N GLY A 453 41.31 20.82 24.73
CA GLY A 453 42.55 20.32 24.17
C GLY A 453 42.31 19.04 23.37
N LEU A 454 42.92 18.93 22.18
CA LEU A 454 42.78 17.75 21.33
C LEU A 454 43.58 16.58 21.92
N VAL A 455 42.87 15.49 22.21
CA VAL A 455 43.43 14.25 22.78
C VAL A 455 43.64 13.20 21.70
N ASP A 456 42.63 12.99 20.85
CA ASP A 456 42.67 12.03 19.75
C ASP A 456 41.88 12.54 18.54
N ARG A 457 42.19 12.02 17.35
CA ARG A 457 41.56 12.39 16.09
C ARG A 457 41.45 11.19 15.16
N VAL A 458 40.21 10.88 14.77
CA VAL A 458 39.91 9.88 13.75
C VAL A 458 39.36 10.56 12.51
N ARG A 459 39.88 10.21 11.32
CA ARG A 459 39.45 10.76 10.03
C ARG A 459 39.00 9.65 9.11
N LEU A 460 37.86 9.82 8.46
CA LEU A 460 37.31 8.88 7.50
C LEU A 460 36.88 9.60 6.22
N LEU A 461 37.17 8.99 5.08
CA LEU A 461 36.58 9.36 3.80
C LEU A 461 35.21 8.67 3.71
N VAL A 462 34.17 9.48 3.56
CA VAL A 462 32.79 9.02 3.47
C VAL A 462 32.32 9.21 2.04
N SER A 463 31.92 8.11 1.39
CA SER A 463 31.38 8.16 0.04
C SER A 463 29.90 8.57 0.06
N ARG A 464 29.43 9.15 -1.04
CA ARG A 464 28.06 9.65 -1.23
C ARG A 464 26.93 8.64 -0.99
N ASP A 465 27.23 7.35 -0.98
CA ASP A 465 26.31 6.25 -0.75
C ASP A 465 26.29 5.78 0.73
N GLN A 466 27.20 6.29 1.57
CA GLN A 466 27.29 5.96 2.98
C GLN A 466 26.52 6.98 3.83
N ASN A 467 25.33 6.59 4.29
CA ASN A 467 24.52 7.43 5.18
C ASN A 467 24.81 7.22 6.68
N VAL A 468 25.69 6.28 7.02
CA VAL A 468 26.05 5.93 8.41
C VAL A 468 27.56 5.70 8.49
N VAL A 469 28.21 6.35 9.45
CA VAL A 469 29.66 6.27 9.66
C VAL A 469 29.95 6.08 11.13
N ASP A 470 30.90 5.21 11.46
CA ASP A 470 31.30 4.93 12.84
C ASP A 470 32.74 5.35 13.08
N PHE A 471 32.97 6.00 14.22
CA PHE A 471 34.29 6.28 14.78
C PHE A 471 34.46 5.47 16.05
N GLY A 472 35.44 4.57 16.07
CA GLY A 472 35.75 3.73 17.23
C GLY A 472 36.84 4.35 18.09
N TYR A 473 36.66 4.33 19.41
CA TYR A 473 37.63 4.73 20.40
C TYR A 473 37.77 3.62 21.45
N THR A 474 38.98 3.43 21.97
CA THR A 474 39.23 2.54 23.11
C THR A 474 40.00 3.33 24.16
N PHE A 475 39.41 3.47 25.35
CA PHE A 475 40.01 4.27 26.42
C PHE A 475 41.05 3.46 27.19
N GLY A 476 42.27 3.40 26.65
CA GLY A 476 43.43 2.79 27.31
C GLY A 476 44.10 3.73 28.33
N GLU A 477 45.21 3.29 28.94
CA GLU A 477 45.92 4.00 30.03
C GLU A 477 46.42 5.42 29.69
N ALA A 478 46.44 5.80 28.40
CA ALA A 478 46.86 7.11 27.94
C ALA A 478 45.82 8.23 28.16
N VAL A 479 44.59 7.88 28.49
CA VAL A 479 43.49 8.83 28.73
C VAL A 479 43.15 8.84 30.23
N SER A 480 43.05 10.01 30.85
CA SER A 480 42.73 10.10 32.29
C SER A 480 41.21 10.13 32.52
N PRO A 481 40.69 9.64 33.66
CA PRO A 481 39.28 9.83 34.01
C PRO A 481 38.90 11.31 34.03
N GLY A 482 37.74 11.67 33.46
CA GLY A 482 37.33 13.05 33.30
C GLY A 482 36.21 13.25 32.28
N GLU A 483 35.81 14.52 32.09
CA GLU A 483 34.90 14.92 31.02
C GLU A 483 35.64 15.05 29.68
N TYR A 484 35.03 14.53 28.62
CA TYR A 484 35.53 14.65 27.26
C TYR A 484 34.41 15.05 26.30
N ASP A 485 34.77 15.75 25.23
CA ASP A 485 33.88 16.06 24.12
C ASP A 485 34.31 15.29 22.87
N LEU A 486 33.36 14.62 22.24
CA LEU A 486 33.48 14.15 20.87
C LEU A 486 32.96 15.24 19.94
N VAL A 487 33.81 15.71 19.03
CA VAL A 487 33.55 16.83 18.14
C VAL A 487 33.67 16.34 16.71
N VAL A 488 32.54 16.34 16.00
CA VAL A 488 32.48 15.98 14.58
C VAL A 488 32.78 17.23 13.76
N MET A 489 33.73 17.10 12.84
CA MET A 489 34.17 18.17 11.96
C MET A 489 33.98 17.78 10.50
N SER A 490 33.61 18.76 9.68
CA SER A 490 33.75 18.66 8.22
C SER A 490 34.31 19.93 7.63
N LYS A 491 35.24 19.82 6.67
CA LYS A 491 36.00 20.95 6.10
C LYS A 491 36.60 21.92 7.12
N GLY A 492 36.92 21.43 8.32
CA GLY A 492 37.45 22.24 9.41
C GLY A 492 36.41 23.01 10.23
N GLU A 493 35.12 22.85 9.93
CA GLU A 493 34.00 23.39 10.71
C GLU A 493 33.45 22.34 11.68
N GLU A 494 33.12 22.76 12.90
CA GLU A 494 32.42 21.91 13.88
C GLU A 494 30.96 21.77 13.46
N ILE A 495 30.53 20.54 13.18
CA ILE A 495 29.16 20.25 12.75
C ILE A 495 28.31 19.63 13.87
N ALA A 496 28.94 18.96 14.84
CA ALA A 496 28.27 18.46 16.05
C ALA A 496 29.24 18.22 17.20
N ARG A 497 28.72 18.25 18.43
CA ARG A 497 29.47 17.95 19.66
C ARG A 497 28.62 17.11 20.61
N LYS A 498 29.23 16.11 21.25
CA LYS A 498 28.63 15.35 22.35
C LYS A 498 29.62 15.19 23.50
N ARG A 499 29.13 15.44 24.71
CA ARG A 499 29.89 15.22 25.94
C ARG A 499 29.76 13.78 26.42
N ILE A 500 30.86 13.23 26.90
CA ILE A 500 30.94 11.93 27.58
C ILE A 500 31.71 12.08 28.89
N GLN A 501 31.46 11.17 29.82
CA GLN A 501 32.15 11.05 31.11
C GLN A 501 32.95 9.75 31.13
N LEU A 502 34.25 9.83 31.38
CA LEU A 502 35.13 8.68 31.58
C LEU A 502 35.43 8.52 33.07
N LYS A 503 35.15 7.34 33.63
CA LYS A 503 35.37 6.97 35.04
C LYS A 503 36.58 6.04 35.15
N ALA A 504 37.28 6.10 36.28
CA ALA A 504 38.34 5.13 36.59
C ALA A 504 37.77 3.70 36.59
N SER A 505 38.58 2.71 36.21
CA SER A 505 38.10 1.33 36.26
C SER A 505 37.76 0.94 37.70
N THR A 506 36.76 0.08 37.88
CA THR A 506 36.35 -0.40 39.21
C THR A 506 37.51 -1.09 39.97
N GLU A 507 38.51 -1.65 39.27
CA GLU A 507 39.74 -2.20 39.88
C GLU A 507 40.74 -1.10 40.30
N GLN A 508 40.87 -0.02 39.54
CA GLN A 508 41.69 1.14 39.91
C GLN A 508 41.08 1.96 41.06
N ALA A 509 39.75 2.04 41.12
CA ALA A 509 39.03 2.72 42.20
C ALA A 509 39.09 1.96 43.54
N ALA A 510 39.37 0.65 43.52
CA ALA A 510 39.59 -0.16 44.71
C ALA A 510 41.08 -0.19 45.17
N ALA A 511 42.00 0.25 44.31
CA ALA A 511 43.44 0.32 44.57
C ALA A 511 43.94 1.70 45.04
N ASN A 512 43.09 2.73 44.92
CA ASN A 512 43.28 4.08 45.46
C ASN A 512 42.35 4.30 46.66
#